data_AF-A0A1G4P3H8-F1
#
_entry.id   AF-A0A1G4P3H8-F1
#
_cell.length_a   1.000
_cell.length_b   1.000
_cell.length_c   1.000
_cell.angle_alpha   90.00
_cell.angle_beta   90.00
_cell.angle_gamma   90.00
#
_symmetry.space_group_name_H-M   'P 1'
#
loop_
_entity.id
_entity.type
_entity.pdbx_description
1 polymer ?
#
loop_
_entity_poly.entity_id
_entity_poly.type
_entity_poly.pdbx_seq_one_letter_code
_entity_poly.pdbx_strand_id
1 'polypeptide(L)'
;MALATVLVLIMLIIAAIMGIVFLIGLVLLIAGIVHKSRERNKGKKSPVVMIVTGAIMMVPSLLCVILLAIGIIGSERERRYWEQEADSVAELWKHVSVTDEKAADQALDALLQSADEGDKEAFAKNFADTLREDPEFDGMVDEFFREYPGGLADLKFKNDGMAGGGASNRGHTERHATTNYDTAFWGESYYIRLSFVYKNDDHPEEIGVTGFQVMNLGGYAEYHYDENGYENYHGDDDYLVCCIRTPDEVSARRVGGHAWRWRESDVEPLSLEDMKALLEDSFYLQDAINTGRIGQPNIEYHISNSTGIDYYYEITPDMTGSRYINISTSSDDRIIDAWLCTDEKRSVENIIEFRPKPENG
;
A
#
# COMPACT_ATOMS: atom_id res chain seq x y z
N MET A 1 10.60 16.69 15.59
CA MET A 1 11.82 16.24 14.88
C MET A 1 13.11 16.90 15.39
N ALA A 2 13.23 18.23 15.50
CA ALA A 2 14.49 18.90 15.87
C ALA A 2 15.13 18.44 17.20
N LEU A 3 14.33 18.17 18.25
CA LEU A 3 14.84 17.73 19.56
C LEU A 3 15.45 16.31 19.50
N ALA A 4 14.82 15.39 18.79
CA ALA A 4 15.31 14.02 18.64
C ALA A 4 16.63 13.98 17.83
N THR A 5 16.72 14.77 16.76
CA THR A 5 17.96 14.90 15.98
C THR A 5 19.10 15.50 16.81
N VAL A 6 18.81 16.49 17.66
CA VAL A 6 19.80 17.07 18.59
C VAL A 6 20.24 16.06 19.65
N LEU A 7 19.32 15.27 20.20
CA LEU A 7 19.63 14.20 21.16
C LEU A 7 20.54 13.12 20.56
N VAL A 8 20.24 12.67 19.33
CA VAL A 8 21.08 11.70 18.61
C VAL A 8 22.47 12.27 18.36
N LEU A 9 22.57 13.54 17.95
CA LEU A 9 23.86 14.22 17.75
C LEU A 9 24.67 14.31 19.05
N ILE A 10 24.03 14.64 20.17
CA ILE A 10 24.67 14.68 21.49
C ILE A 10 25.17 13.29 21.87
N MET A 11 24.36 12.24 21.69
CA MET A 11 24.78 10.87 21.98
C MET A 11 25.98 10.43 21.12
N LEU A 12 26.00 10.80 19.83
CA LEU A 12 27.15 10.54 18.95
C LEU A 12 28.43 11.26 19.41
N ILE A 13 28.31 12.51 19.87
CA ILE A 13 29.45 13.27 20.41
C ILE A 13 29.97 12.62 21.70
N ILE A 14 29.07 12.22 22.61
CA ILE A 14 29.44 11.52 23.84
C ILE A 14 30.15 10.20 23.52
N ALA A 15 29.62 9.42 22.58
CA ALA A 15 30.23 8.17 22.14
C ALA A 15 31.64 8.40 21.54
N ALA A 16 31.81 9.43 20.71
CA ALA A 16 33.11 9.79 20.14
C ALA A 16 34.13 10.19 21.22
N ILE A 17 33.72 11.02 22.19
CA ILE A 17 34.57 11.42 23.32
C ILE A 17 34.97 10.19 24.14
N MET A 18 34.03 9.29 24.45
CA MET A 18 34.33 8.05 25.17
C MET A 18 35.26 7.12 24.40
N GLY A 19 35.16 7.07 23.06
CA GLY A 19 36.11 6.36 22.21
C GLY A 19 37.53 6.92 22.30
N ILE A 20 37.68 8.25 22.28
CA ILE A 20 38.98 8.92 22.43
C ILE A 20 39.57 8.66 23.83
N VAL A 21 38.77 8.80 24.89
CA VAL A 21 39.18 8.54 26.27
C VAL A 21 39.62 7.09 26.45
N PHE A 22 38.90 6.14 25.84
CA PHE A 22 39.28 4.72 25.84
C PHE A 22 40.63 4.49 25.15
N LEU A 23 40.86 5.08 23.97
CA LEU A 23 42.13 4.96 23.25
C LEU A 23 43.30 5.55 24.04
N ILE A 24 43.12 6.72 24.67
CA ILE A 24 44.14 7.33 25.54
C ILE A 24 44.43 6.41 26.73
N GLY A 25 43.37 5.87 27.38
CA GLY A 25 43.50 4.93 28.48
C GLY A 25 44.25 3.66 28.09
N LEU A 26 43.94 3.10 26.91
CA LEU A 26 44.61 1.92 26.36
C LEU A 26 46.09 2.18 26.08
N VAL A 27 46.44 3.33 25.49
CA VAL A 27 47.83 3.71 25.25
C VAL A 27 48.59 3.86 26.57
N LEU A 28 48.00 4.51 27.59
CA LEU A 28 48.59 4.64 28.93
C LEU A 28 48.78 3.28 29.61
N LEU A 29 47.82 2.37 29.48
CA LEU A 29 47.88 1.02 30.02
C LEU A 29 49.03 0.22 29.38
N ILE A 30 49.10 0.20 28.04
CA ILE A 30 50.16 -0.49 27.28
C ILE A 30 51.51 0.11 27.63
N ALA A 31 51.64 1.43 27.59
CA ALA A 31 52.89 2.12 27.92
C ALA A 31 53.32 1.83 29.36
N GLY A 32 52.38 1.81 30.32
CA GLY A 32 52.64 1.47 31.72
C GLY A 32 53.14 0.02 31.90
N ILE A 33 52.52 -0.95 31.22
CA ILE A 33 52.95 -2.36 31.22
C ILE A 33 54.37 -2.50 30.65
N VAL A 34 54.64 -1.88 29.49
CA VAL A 34 55.95 -1.89 28.84
C VAL A 34 57.01 -1.20 29.69
N HIS A 35 56.67 -0.11 30.39
CA HIS A 35 57.62 0.61 31.24
C HIS A 35 57.95 -0.16 32.53
N LYS A 36 56.97 -0.91 33.07
CA LYS A 36 57.12 -1.77 34.25
C LYS A 36 57.99 -3.00 33.97
N SER A 37 57.97 -3.53 32.74
CA SER A 37 58.77 -4.71 32.36
C SER A 37 60.26 -4.42 32.17
N ARG A 38 60.68 -3.15 32.07
CA ARG A 38 62.09 -2.75 31.97
C ARG A 38 62.80 -2.80 33.33
N GLU A 39 63.95 -3.45 33.40
CA GLU A 39 64.73 -3.62 34.64
C GLU A 39 65.08 -2.29 35.35
N ARG A 40 65.34 -1.22 34.57
CA ARG A 40 65.67 0.12 35.08
C ARG A 40 64.53 0.80 35.88
N ASN A 41 63.34 0.23 35.86
CA ASN A 41 62.15 0.78 36.49
C ASN A 41 61.54 -0.11 37.58
N LYS A 42 62.22 -1.23 37.94
CA LYS A 42 61.84 -2.05 39.10
C LYS A 42 61.80 -1.16 40.36
N GLY A 43 60.64 -1.13 41.03
CA GLY A 43 60.41 -0.34 42.27
C GLY A 43 59.92 1.11 42.07
N LYS A 44 59.79 1.61 40.84
CA LYS A 44 59.26 2.97 40.60
C LYS A 44 57.73 3.00 40.63
N LYS A 45 57.15 4.06 41.18
CA LYS A 45 55.68 4.26 41.24
C LYS A 45 55.07 4.69 39.90
N SER A 46 55.84 5.34 39.02
CA SER A 46 55.34 5.91 37.75
C SER A 46 54.68 4.88 36.81
N PRO A 47 55.26 3.69 36.54
CA PRO A 47 54.60 2.67 35.71
C PRO A 47 53.29 2.16 36.31
N VAL A 48 53.20 2.07 37.65
CA VAL A 48 51.98 1.63 38.33
C VAL A 48 50.88 2.67 38.18
N VAL A 49 51.21 3.96 38.32
CA VAL A 49 50.24 5.06 38.12
C VAL A 49 49.70 5.05 36.69
N MET A 50 50.55 4.86 35.66
CA MET A 50 50.08 4.79 34.27
C MET A 50 49.12 3.63 34.01
N ILE A 51 49.39 2.46 34.58
CA ILE A 51 48.48 1.30 34.47
C ILE A 51 47.15 1.60 35.15
N VAL A 52 47.16 2.16 36.37
CA VAL A 52 45.94 2.47 37.12
C VAL A 52 45.12 3.55 36.43
N THR A 53 45.74 4.64 36.00
CA THR A 53 45.05 5.72 35.27
C THR A 53 44.50 5.23 33.94
N GLY A 54 45.29 4.44 33.18
CA GLY A 54 44.83 3.85 31.92
C GLY A 54 43.61 2.95 32.12
N ALA A 55 43.63 2.09 33.14
CA ALA A 55 42.51 1.23 33.50
C ALA A 55 41.26 2.04 33.88
N ILE A 56 41.40 3.05 34.75
CA ILE A 56 40.27 3.91 35.18
C ILE A 56 39.63 4.63 34.00
N MET A 57 40.42 5.12 33.05
CA MET A 57 39.90 5.82 31.86
C MET A 57 39.12 4.90 30.92
N MET A 58 39.42 3.59 30.89
CA MET A 58 38.72 2.63 30.04
C MET A 58 37.38 2.14 30.63
N VAL A 59 37.20 2.19 31.96
CA VAL A 59 36.00 1.66 32.64
C VAL A 59 34.69 2.29 32.15
N PRO A 60 34.55 3.63 32.03
CA PRO A 60 33.28 4.23 31.59
C PRO A 60 32.87 3.81 30.18
N SER A 61 33.82 3.74 29.25
CA SER A 61 33.55 3.33 27.87
C SER A 61 33.16 1.86 27.79
N LEU A 62 33.83 0.98 28.55
CA LEU A 62 33.45 -0.44 28.65
C LEU A 62 32.05 -0.60 29.25
N LEU A 63 31.74 0.14 30.31
CA LEU A 63 30.42 0.12 30.95
C LEU A 63 29.33 0.58 29.99
N CYS A 64 29.57 1.62 29.20
CA CYS A 64 28.61 2.09 28.20
C CYS A 64 28.38 1.08 27.08
N VAL A 65 29.44 0.42 26.58
CA VAL A 65 29.30 -0.66 25.58
C VAL A 65 28.48 -1.82 26.15
N ILE A 66 28.73 -2.21 27.41
CA ILE A 66 27.97 -3.27 28.09
C ILE A 66 26.49 -2.87 28.23
N LEU A 67 26.19 -1.64 28.66
CA LEU A 67 24.82 -1.16 28.80
C LEU A 67 24.08 -1.08 27.47
N LEU A 68 24.74 -0.61 26.41
CA LEU A 68 24.18 -0.61 25.06
C LEU A 68 23.90 -2.03 24.56
N ALA A 69 24.84 -2.96 24.76
CA ALA A 69 24.64 -4.36 24.41
C ALA A 69 23.47 -4.99 25.18
N ILE A 70 23.35 -4.72 26.49
CA ILE A 70 22.20 -5.17 27.30
C ILE A 70 20.90 -4.57 26.76
N GLY A 71 20.88 -3.29 26.39
CA GLY A 71 19.70 -2.63 25.83
C GLY A 71 19.26 -3.25 24.50
N ILE A 72 20.20 -3.49 23.58
CA ILE A 72 19.93 -4.12 22.28
C ILE A 72 19.45 -5.57 22.47
N ILE A 73 20.12 -6.36 23.32
CA ILE A 73 19.72 -7.74 23.60
C ILE A 73 18.35 -7.76 24.28
N GLY A 74 18.07 -6.82 25.17
CA GLY A 74 16.79 -6.67 25.84
C GLY A 74 15.67 -6.38 24.86
N SER A 75 15.84 -5.40 23.98
CA SER A 75 14.83 -5.04 22.98
C SER A 75 14.61 -6.14 21.94
N GLU A 76 15.67 -6.84 21.51
CA GLU A 76 15.52 -8.00 20.63
C GLU A 76 14.78 -9.14 21.31
N ARG A 77 15.03 -9.38 22.59
CA ARG A 77 14.35 -10.43 23.35
C ARG A 77 12.87 -10.13 23.52
N GLU A 78 12.53 -8.88 23.86
CA GLU A 78 11.15 -8.43 23.98
C GLU A 78 10.42 -8.53 22.65
N ARG A 79 11.04 -8.07 21.55
CA ARG A 79 10.48 -8.22 20.21
C ARG A 79 10.22 -9.69 19.86
N ARG A 80 11.19 -10.58 20.09
CA ARG A 80 11.03 -12.03 19.80
C ARG A 80 9.96 -12.68 20.66
N TYR A 81 9.81 -12.22 21.90
CA TYR A 81 8.76 -12.71 22.79
C TYR A 81 7.38 -12.36 22.21
N TRP A 82 7.16 -11.09 21.84
CA TRP A 82 5.90 -10.66 21.24
C TRP A 82 5.65 -11.27 19.85
N GLU A 83 6.69 -11.45 19.02
CA GLU A 83 6.58 -12.16 17.74
C GLU A 83 6.18 -13.65 17.91
N GLN A 84 6.30 -14.24 19.11
CA GLN A 84 5.89 -15.62 19.41
C GLN A 84 4.56 -15.70 20.16
N GLU A 85 4.27 -14.71 21.00
CA GLU A 85 3.13 -14.73 21.93
C GLU A 85 1.90 -14.00 21.37
N ALA A 86 2.10 -12.97 20.52
CA ALA A 86 0.99 -12.21 19.96
C ALA A 86 0.13 -13.11 19.06
N ASP A 87 -1.17 -13.10 19.31
CA ASP A 87 -2.16 -13.87 18.56
C ASP A 87 -2.71 -13.11 17.34
N SER A 88 -2.33 -11.84 17.16
CA SER A 88 -2.67 -11.03 16.00
C SER A 88 -1.66 -9.93 15.71
N VAL A 89 -1.75 -9.33 14.52
CA VAL A 89 -0.91 -8.18 14.15
C VAL A 89 -1.23 -6.93 14.99
N ALA A 90 -2.50 -6.75 15.36
CA ALA A 90 -2.93 -5.63 16.21
C ALA A 90 -2.23 -5.67 17.57
N GLU A 91 -2.20 -6.83 18.22
CA GLU A 91 -1.50 -6.99 19.49
C GLU A 91 0.02 -6.86 19.32
N LEU A 92 0.59 -7.45 18.26
CA LEU A 92 2.02 -7.34 17.98
C LEU A 92 2.48 -5.88 17.85
N TRP A 93 1.73 -5.05 17.12
CA TRP A 93 2.10 -3.66 16.83
C TRP A 93 1.95 -2.72 18.02
N LYS A 94 1.13 -3.07 19.01
CA LYS A 94 1.06 -2.35 20.30
C LYS A 94 2.40 -2.40 21.05
N HIS A 95 3.21 -3.44 20.84
CA HIS A 95 4.48 -3.66 21.56
C HIS A 95 5.73 -3.55 20.68
N VAL A 96 5.60 -3.78 19.37
CA VAL A 96 6.74 -3.86 18.45
C VAL A 96 6.63 -2.80 17.36
N SER A 97 7.65 -1.95 17.24
CA SER A 97 7.75 -1.00 16.13
C SER A 97 7.99 -1.74 14.80
N VAL A 98 7.17 -1.41 13.81
CA VAL A 98 7.24 -1.95 12.45
C VAL A 98 7.33 -0.80 11.42
N THR A 99 7.76 -1.14 10.20
CA THR A 99 7.69 -0.23 9.04
C THR A 99 6.37 -0.46 8.30
N ASP A 100 5.93 0.52 7.50
CA ASP A 100 4.69 0.44 6.73
C ASP A 100 4.65 -0.83 5.86
N GLU A 101 5.74 -1.13 5.14
CA GLU A 101 5.90 -2.32 4.30
C GLU A 101 5.73 -3.62 5.11
N LYS A 102 6.43 -3.71 6.25
CA LYS A 102 6.35 -4.92 7.09
C LYS A 102 4.97 -5.08 7.71
N ALA A 103 4.33 -3.98 8.13
CA ALA A 103 2.99 -4.01 8.67
C ALA A 103 1.97 -4.46 7.62
N ALA A 104 2.08 -3.95 6.39
CA ALA A 104 1.22 -4.35 5.29
C ALA A 104 1.35 -5.85 4.99
N ASP A 105 2.57 -6.36 4.84
CA ASP A 105 2.83 -7.78 4.59
C ASP A 105 2.31 -8.66 5.75
N GLN A 106 2.59 -8.28 7.01
CA GLN A 106 2.10 -9.02 8.17
C GLN A 106 0.58 -9.10 8.24
N ALA A 107 -0.11 -7.99 8.01
CA ALA A 107 -1.57 -7.95 8.04
C ALA A 107 -2.18 -8.72 6.87
N LEU A 108 -1.66 -8.55 5.66
CA LEU A 108 -2.12 -9.28 4.48
C LEU A 108 -1.98 -10.79 4.69
N ASP A 109 -0.78 -11.25 5.12
CA ASP A 109 -0.51 -12.66 5.36
C ASP A 109 -1.44 -13.22 6.45
N ALA A 110 -1.57 -12.53 7.59
CA ALA A 110 -2.42 -12.98 8.70
C ALA A 110 -3.91 -13.06 8.32
N LEU A 111 -4.42 -12.05 7.60
CA LEU A 111 -5.81 -12.02 7.16
C LEU A 111 -6.11 -13.10 6.11
N LEU A 112 -5.27 -13.22 5.07
CA LEU A 112 -5.48 -14.21 4.03
C LEU A 112 -5.31 -15.64 4.56
N GLN A 113 -4.32 -15.88 5.43
CA GLN A 113 -4.13 -17.19 6.04
C GLN A 113 -5.34 -17.57 6.90
N SER A 114 -5.81 -16.67 7.77
CA SER A 114 -6.99 -16.94 8.61
C SER A 114 -8.24 -17.17 7.77
N ALA A 115 -8.39 -16.43 6.66
CA ALA A 115 -9.50 -16.60 5.73
C ALA A 115 -9.46 -17.96 5.01
N ASP A 116 -8.29 -18.38 4.52
CA ASP A 116 -8.07 -19.69 3.89
C ASP A 116 -8.27 -20.86 4.86
N GLU A 117 -7.93 -20.67 6.14
CA GLU A 117 -8.15 -21.67 7.21
C GLU A 117 -9.60 -21.69 7.71
N GLY A 118 -10.41 -20.69 7.36
CA GLY A 118 -11.78 -20.55 7.86
C GLY A 118 -11.88 -20.07 9.31
N ASP A 119 -10.79 -19.54 9.89
CA ASP A 119 -10.72 -19.10 11.27
C ASP A 119 -11.16 -17.63 11.41
N LYS A 120 -12.47 -17.45 11.58
CA LYS A 120 -13.09 -16.12 11.79
C LYS A 120 -12.57 -15.40 13.03
N GLU A 121 -12.25 -16.13 14.08
CA GLU A 121 -11.76 -15.53 15.33
C GLU A 121 -10.35 -14.97 15.15
N ALA A 122 -9.45 -15.78 14.58
CA ALA A 122 -8.10 -15.33 14.24
C ALA A 122 -8.12 -14.16 13.25
N PHE A 123 -8.98 -14.23 12.22
CA PHE A 123 -9.17 -13.15 11.26
C PHE A 123 -9.58 -11.85 11.94
N ALA A 124 -10.66 -11.90 12.74
CA ALA A 124 -11.21 -10.75 13.46
C ALA A 124 -10.17 -10.06 14.36
N LYS A 125 -9.33 -10.81 15.07
CA LYS A 125 -8.32 -10.26 15.99
C LYS A 125 -7.28 -9.34 15.36
N ASN A 126 -7.13 -9.37 14.03
CA ASN A 126 -6.19 -8.50 13.32
C ASN A 126 -6.72 -7.06 13.15
N PHE A 127 -8.02 -6.83 13.34
CA PHE A 127 -8.64 -5.51 13.25
C PHE A 127 -8.46 -4.70 14.54
N ALA A 128 -8.46 -3.38 14.39
CA ALA A 128 -8.43 -2.45 15.51
C ALA A 128 -9.58 -2.71 16.49
N ASP A 129 -9.35 -2.53 17.80
CA ASP A 129 -10.33 -2.79 18.84
C ASP A 129 -11.61 -1.97 18.61
N THR A 130 -11.44 -0.72 18.17
CA THR A 130 -12.55 0.20 17.85
C THR A 130 -13.48 -0.32 16.76
N LEU A 131 -12.96 -1.05 15.76
CA LEU A 131 -13.79 -1.69 14.74
C LEU A 131 -14.43 -2.98 15.25
N ARG A 132 -13.70 -3.77 16.05
CA ARG A 132 -14.25 -5.02 16.63
C ARG A 132 -15.37 -4.76 17.62
N GLU A 133 -15.42 -3.57 18.21
CA GLU A 133 -16.50 -3.11 19.07
C GLU A 133 -17.73 -2.59 18.30
N ASP A 134 -17.64 -2.44 16.97
CA ASP A 134 -18.78 -2.08 16.13
C ASP A 134 -19.84 -3.20 16.16
N PRO A 135 -21.12 -2.91 16.46
CA PRO A 135 -22.19 -3.90 16.48
C PRO A 135 -22.40 -4.68 15.19
N GLU A 136 -21.96 -4.15 14.04
CA GLU A 136 -22.09 -4.77 12.73
C GLU A 136 -20.87 -5.60 12.32
N PHE A 137 -19.75 -5.49 13.05
CA PHE A 137 -18.47 -6.12 12.72
C PHE A 137 -18.58 -7.63 12.51
N ASP A 138 -19.20 -8.35 13.47
CA ASP A 138 -19.36 -9.80 13.38
C ASP A 138 -20.19 -10.21 12.14
N GLY A 139 -21.19 -9.40 11.78
CA GLY A 139 -22.01 -9.62 10.57
C GLY A 139 -21.21 -9.43 9.29
N MET A 140 -20.35 -8.40 9.25
CA MET A 140 -19.44 -8.15 8.13
C MET A 140 -18.39 -9.26 7.98
N VAL A 141 -17.85 -9.79 9.08
CA VAL A 141 -16.96 -10.96 9.05
C VAL A 141 -17.69 -12.19 8.50
N ASP A 142 -18.92 -12.44 8.94
CA ASP A 142 -19.74 -13.54 8.43
C ASP A 142 -20.03 -13.42 6.93
N GLU A 143 -20.26 -12.20 6.44
CA GLU A 143 -20.44 -11.92 5.01
C GLU A 143 -19.15 -12.07 4.22
N PHE A 144 -18.03 -11.54 4.71
CA PHE A 144 -16.72 -11.69 4.10
C PHE A 144 -16.41 -13.16 3.82
N PHE A 145 -16.51 -14.02 4.84
CA PHE A 145 -16.22 -15.45 4.73
C PHE A 145 -17.22 -16.23 3.86
N ARG A 146 -18.42 -15.68 3.64
CA ARG A 146 -19.42 -16.30 2.75
C ARG A 146 -19.03 -16.17 1.29
N GLU A 147 -18.41 -15.05 0.92
CA GLU A 147 -17.99 -14.76 -0.45
C GLU A 147 -16.53 -15.14 -0.74
N TYR A 148 -15.72 -15.31 0.30
CA TYR A 148 -14.29 -15.55 0.16
C TYR A 148 -13.98 -16.79 -0.69
N PRO A 149 -13.13 -16.68 -1.74
CA PRO A 149 -12.95 -17.73 -2.74
C PRO A 149 -12.01 -18.86 -2.28
N GLY A 150 -11.20 -18.61 -1.24
CA GLY A 150 -10.16 -19.51 -0.76
C GLY A 150 -8.93 -19.62 -1.68
N GLY A 151 -7.81 -20.05 -1.12
CA GLY A 151 -6.54 -20.25 -1.79
C GLY A 151 -5.75 -18.99 -2.10
N LEU A 152 -6.09 -17.84 -1.49
CA LEU A 152 -5.40 -16.58 -1.75
C LEU A 152 -4.12 -16.42 -0.92
N ALA A 153 -3.98 -17.09 0.22
CA ALA A 153 -2.81 -16.95 1.10
C ALA A 153 -1.50 -17.45 0.47
N ASP A 154 -1.60 -18.43 -0.45
CA ASP A 154 -0.43 -18.99 -1.14
C ASP A 154 0.07 -18.13 -2.32
N LEU A 155 -0.61 -17.01 -2.60
CA LEU A 155 -0.31 -16.16 -3.74
C LEU A 155 0.71 -15.08 -3.42
N LYS A 156 1.49 -14.74 -4.45
CA LYS A 156 2.36 -13.56 -4.39
C LYS A 156 1.59 -12.37 -4.91
N PHE A 157 1.31 -11.44 -4.00
CA PHE A 157 0.73 -10.17 -4.34
C PHE A 157 1.83 -9.17 -4.70
N LYS A 158 1.56 -8.38 -5.75
CA LYS A 158 2.39 -7.23 -6.07
C LYS A 158 1.81 -6.03 -5.33
N ASN A 159 2.66 -5.36 -4.54
CA ASN A 159 2.27 -4.09 -3.93
C ASN A 159 2.29 -3.01 -5.02
N ASP A 160 1.12 -2.41 -5.29
CA ASP A 160 0.94 -1.40 -6.33
C ASP A 160 1.16 0.03 -5.85
N GLY A 161 1.60 0.18 -4.61
CA GLY A 161 1.95 1.44 -3.99
C GLY A 161 1.48 1.51 -2.53
N MET A 162 2.19 2.32 -1.76
CA MET A 162 1.90 2.54 -0.35
C MET A 162 1.72 4.03 -0.09
N ALA A 163 0.56 4.39 0.42
CA ALA A 163 0.23 5.74 0.87
C ALA A 163 0.27 5.76 2.41
N GLY A 164 1.43 6.12 2.96
CA GLY A 164 1.65 6.26 4.40
C GLY A 164 1.47 7.70 4.87
N GLY A 165 0.90 7.86 6.06
CA GLY A 165 0.73 9.14 6.74
C GLY A 165 1.09 9.03 8.22
N GLY A 166 1.37 10.16 8.85
CA GLY A 166 1.64 10.16 10.28
C GLY A 166 1.71 11.55 10.88
N ALA A 167 1.26 11.65 12.13
CA ALA A 167 1.32 12.85 12.93
C ALA A 167 2.25 12.63 14.13
N SER A 168 2.98 13.68 14.53
CA SER A 168 3.71 13.66 15.80
C SER A 168 3.51 14.96 16.55
N ASN A 169 2.89 14.87 17.73
CA ASN A 169 2.61 16.00 18.60
C ASN A 169 3.17 15.73 20.00
N ARG A 170 4.08 16.60 20.47
CA ARG A 170 4.64 16.55 21.83
C ARG A 170 5.21 15.20 22.30
N GLY A 171 5.65 14.35 21.37
CA GLY A 171 6.22 13.03 21.67
C GLY A 171 5.24 11.87 21.48
N HIS A 172 3.96 12.18 21.27
CA HIS A 172 2.94 11.23 20.83
C HIS A 172 3.01 11.11 19.30
N THR A 173 2.85 9.90 18.81
CA THR A 173 3.00 9.53 17.40
C THR A 173 1.80 8.71 16.96
N GLU A 174 1.26 9.09 15.82
CA GLU A 174 0.30 8.29 15.06
C GLU A 174 0.93 7.95 13.71
N ARG A 175 0.81 6.69 13.28
CA ARG A 175 1.23 6.23 11.96
C ARG A 175 0.22 5.25 11.39
N HIS A 176 -0.21 5.55 10.18
CA HIS A 176 -1.17 4.78 9.43
C HIS A 176 -0.70 4.65 7.97
N ALA A 177 -1.19 3.64 7.28
CA ALA A 177 -0.93 3.50 5.86
C ALA A 177 -2.10 2.81 5.16
N THR A 178 -2.17 2.99 3.85
CA THR A 178 -3.04 2.25 2.95
C THR A 178 -2.24 1.76 1.77
N THR A 179 -2.55 0.56 1.30
CA THR A 179 -1.92 -0.06 0.15
C THR A 179 -2.92 -0.86 -0.66
N ASN A 180 -2.63 -1.01 -1.94
CA ASN A 180 -3.41 -1.83 -2.85
C ASN A 180 -2.51 -2.94 -3.40
N TYR A 181 -3.11 -4.11 -3.58
CA TYR A 181 -2.48 -5.27 -4.16
C TYR A 181 -3.31 -5.78 -5.34
N ASP A 182 -2.62 -6.21 -6.38
CA ASP A 182 -3.22 -6.92 -7.50
C ASP A 182 -2.52 -8.26 -7.74
N THR A 183 -3.29 -9.27 -8.14
CA THR A 183 -2.72 -10.54 -8.59
C THR A 183 -3.68 -11.27 -9.53
N ALA A 184 -3.17 -12.28 -10.23
CA ALA A 184 -3.96 -13.17 -11.06
C ALA A 184 -3.98 -14.57 -10.43
N PHE A 185 -5.17 -15.10 -10.17
CA PHE A 185 -5.41 -16.44 -9.64
C PHE A 185 -6.38 -17.19 -10.55
N TRP A 186 -5.98 -18.37 -11.02
CA TRP A 186 -6.81 -19.25 -11.85
C TRP A 186 -7.39 -18.60 -13.12
N GLY A 187 -6.69 -17.60 -13.67
CA GLY A 187 -7.12 -16.86 -14.86
C GLY A 187 -8.00 -15.66 -14.56
N GLU A 188 -8.21 -15.34 -13.29
CA GLU A 188 -9.01 -14.21 -12.82
C GLU A 188 -8.16 -13.21 -12.05
N SER A 189 -8.45 -11.92 -12.20
CA SER A 189 -7.75 -10.84 -11.49
C SER A 189 -8.42 -10.56 -10.15
N TYR A 190 -7.61 -10.45 -9.11
CA TYR A 190 -8.01 -10.09 -7.75
C TYR A 190 -7.37 -8.77 -7.33
N TYR A 191 -8.14 -7.97 -6.62
CA TYR A 191 -7.80 -6.66 -6.10
C TYR A 191 -8.00 -6.68 -4.60
N ILE A 192 -6.96 -6.31 -3.85
CA ILE A 192 -7.03 -6.20 -2.40
C ILE A 192 -6.66 -4.79 -1.98
N ARG A 193 -7.49 -4.15 -1.16
CA ARG A 193 -7.16 -2.89 -0.50
C ARG A 193 -7.02 -3.14 0.99
N LEU A 194 -5.93 -2.62 1.56
CA LEU A 194 -5.59 -2.79 2.97
C LEU A 194 -5.27 -1.42 3.57
N SER A 195 -5.96 -1.07 4.65
CA SER A 195 -5.74 0.12 5.47
C SER A 195 -5.48 -0.29 6.92
N PHE A 196 -4.52 0.36 7.57
CA PHE A 196 -4.11 -0.03 8.92
C PHE A 196 -3.43 1.11 9.69
N VAL A 197 -3.54 1.03 11.01
CA VAL A 197 -2.81 1.86 11.98
C VAL A 197 -1.84 0.95 12.73
N TYR A 198 -0.55 1.21 12.63
CA TYR A 198 0.48 0.36 13.25
C TYR A 198 1.23 1.07 14.38
N LYS A 199 0.87 2.33 14.65
CA LYS A 199 1.32 3.06 15.84
C LYS A 199 0.32 4.16 16.19
N ASN A 200 -0.19 4.17 17.41
CA ASN A 200 -0.92 5.30 17.97
C ASN A 200 -0.64 5.39 19.48
N ASP A 201 0.14 6.38 19.89
CA ASP A 201 0.56 6.54 21.29
C ASP A 201 -0.60 7.06 22.18
N ASP A 202 -1.60 7.73 21.60
CA ASP A 202 -2.74 8.32 22.32
C ASP A 202 -3.96 7.40 22.36
N HIS A 203 -4.16 6.62 21.30
CA HIS A 203 -5.29 5.71 21.10
C HIS A 203 -4.80 4.31 20.70
N PRO A 204 -4.18 3.54 21.60
CA PRO A 204 -3.68 2.20 21.29
C PRO A 204 -4.77 1.21 20.85
N GLU A 205 -6.04 1.47 21.20
CA GLU A 205 -7.22 0.74 20.72
C GLU A 205 -7.45 0.85 19.21
N GLU A 206 -6.92 1.89 18.56
CA GLU A 206 -7.01 2.08 17.11
C GLU A 206 -5.93 1.31 16.35
N ILE A 207 -4.94 0.72 17.04
CA ILE A 207 -3.87 -0.05 16.42
C ILE A 207 -4.43 -1.38 15.91
N GLY A 208 -4.26 -1.63 14.61
CA GLY A 208 -4.72 -2.82 13.91
C GLY A 208 -5.10 -2.51 12.46
N VAL A 209 -5.70 -3.48 11.79
CA VAL A 209 -6.31 -3.29 10.47
C VAL A 209 -7.55 -2.42 10.63
N THR A 210 -7.64 -1.38 9.81
CA THR A 210 -8.75 -0.42 9.79
C THR A 210 -9.58 -0.49 8.50
N GLY A 211 -9.12 -1.27 7.52
CA GLY A 211 -9.86 -1.54 6.30
C GLY A 211 -9.30 -2.75 5.56
N PHE A 212 -10.15 -3.67 5.11
CA PHE A 212 -9.75 -4.82 4.30
C PHE A 212 -10.81 -5.17 3.28
N GLN A 213 -10.45 -5.09 2.00
CA GLN A 213 -11.37 -5.31 0.89
C GLN A 213 -10.74 -6.31 -0.09
N VAL A 214 -11.48 -7.36 -0.47
CA VAL A 214 -11.06 -8.36 -1.46
C VAL A 214 -12.11 -8.45 -2.55
N MET A 215 -11.71 -8.24 -3.80
CA MET A 215 -12.61 -8.25 -4.94
C MET A 215 -11.98 -8.94 -6.14
N ASN A 216 -12.78 -9.63 -6.96
CA ASN A 216 -12.35 -10.01 -8.30
C ASN A 216 -12.70 -8.90 -9.32
N LEU A 217 -12.43 -9.13 -10.60
CA LEU A 217 -12.73 -8.15 -11.67
C LEU A 217 -14.19 -7.71 -11.68
N GLY A 218 -15.14 -8.66 -11.59
CA GLY A 218 -16.57 -8.38 -11.57
C GLY A 218 -17.01 -7.61 -10.33
N GLY A 219 -16.54 -8.05 -9.15
CA GLY A 219 -16.86 -7.41 -7.88
C GLY A 219 -16.30 -5.99 -7.77
N TYR A 220 -15.07 -5.76 -8.26
CA TYR A 220 -14.49 -4.42 -8.30
C TYR A 220 -15.31 -3.48 -9.19
N ALA A 221 -15.67 -3.95 -10.39
CA ALA A 221 -16.50 -3.21 -11.33
C ALA A 221 -17.88 -2.86 -10.75
N GLU A 222 -18.51 -3.81 -10.05
CA GLU A 222 -19.80 -3.59 -9.41
C GLU A 222 -19.72 -2.64 -8.21
N TYR A 223 -18.71 -2.81 -7.36
CA TYR A 223 -18.57 -2.06 -6.13
C TYR A 223 -18.30 -0.58 -6.41
N HIS A 224 -17.40 -0.28 -7.35
CA HIS A 224 -16.99 1.10 -7.64
C HIS A 224 -17.89 1.85 -8.62
N TYR A 225 -18.72 1.15 -9.40
CA TYR A 225 -19.53 1.79 -10.43
C TYR A 225 -20.99 1.32 -10.39
N ASP A 226 -21.92 2.27 -10.40
CA ASP A 226 -23.34 1.97 -10.54
C ASP A 226 -23.67 1.48 -11.97
N GLU A 227 -24.93 1.09 -12.20
CA GLU A 227 -25.39 0.62 -13.51
C GLU A 227 -25.31 1.68 -14.62
N ASN A 228 -25.22 2.96 -14.24
CA ASN A 228 -25.10 4.08 -15.16
C ASN A 228 -23.64 4.54 -15.34
N GLY A 229 -22.68 3.90 -14.66
CA GLY A 229 -21.26 4.26 -14.74
C GLY A 229 -20.85 5.48 -13.93
N TYR A 230 -21.65 5.87 -12.91
CA TYR A 230 -21.20 6.80 -11.88
C TYR A 230 -20.34 6.08 -10.85
N GLU A 231 -19.31 6.77 -10.35
CA GLU A 231 -18.55 6.28 -9.20
C GLU A 231 -19.48 6.16 -7.99
N ASN A 232 -19.56 4.96 -7.42
CA ASN A 232 -20.20 4.73 -6.14
C ASN A 232 -19.28 5.25 -5.04
N TYR A 233 -19.65 6.37 -4.43
CA TYR A 233 -18.98 6.91 -3.23
C TYR A 233 -19.19 6.06 -1.97
N HIS A 234 -19.85 4.90 -2.08
CA HIS A 234 -19.99 3.93 -0.99
C HIS A 234 -18.64 3.40 -0.47
N GLY A 235 -17.55 3.57 -1.25
CA GLY A 235 -16.23 3.01 -0.96
C GLY A 235 -15.55 3.43 0.34
N ASP A 236 -16.01 4.50 1.00
CA ASP A 236 -15.41 5.01 2.24
C ASP A 236 -16.12 4.55 3.52
N ASP A 237 -17.35 4.02 3.44
CA ASP A 237 -18.11 3.62 4.63
C ASP A 237 -17.84 2.15 5.03
N ASP A 238 -17.57 1.26 4.05
CA ASP A 238 -17.34 -0.17 4.32
C ASP A 238 -15.85 -0.49 4.54
N TYR A 239 -15.48 -0.74 5.81
CA TYR A 239 -14.12 -1.12 6.18
C TYR A 239 -13.83 -2.62 6.00
N LEU A 240 -14.84 -3.48 5.78
CA LEU A 240 -14.64 -4.90 5.52
C LEU A 240 -15.54 -5.38 4.38
N VAL A 241 -14.93 -5.76 3.26
CA VAL A 241 -15.67 -6.19 2.06
C VAL A 241 -15.02 -7.41 1.42
N CYS A 242 -15.82 -8.42 1.11
CA CYS A 242 -15.47 -9.42 0.10
C CYS A 242 -16.57 -9.40 -0.97
N CYS A 243 -16.21 -9.06 -2.20
CA CYS A 243 -17.14 -8.99 -3.32
C CYS A 243 -16.59 -9.80 -4.48
N ILE A 244 -17.07 -11.03 -4.61
CA ILE A 244 -16.67 -11.95 -5.68
C ILE A 244 -17.89 -12.15 -6.59
N ARG A 245 -17.74 -11.80 -7.87
CA ARG A 245 -18.83 -11.92 -8.86
C ARG A 245 -18.42 -12.80 -10.02
N THR A 246 -19.25 -13.77 -10.32
CA THR A 246 -19.07 -14.62 -11.50
C THR A 246 -19.41 -13.85 -12.78
N PRO A 247 -18.88 -14.26 -13.95
CA PRO A 247 -19.23 -13.64 -15.23
C PRO A 247 -20.73 -13.69 -15.57
N ASP A 248 -21.48 -14.63 -15.00
CA ASP A 248 -22.93 -14.74 -15.17
C ASP A 248 -23.71 -13.72 -14.32
N GLU A 249 -23.11 -13.24 -13.22
CA GLU A 249 -23.69 -12.21 -12.34
C GLU A 249 -23.32 -10.81 -12.82
N VAL A 250 -22.04 -10.59 -13.10
CA VAL A 250 -21.51 -9.30 -13.56
C VAL A 250 -20.57 -9.54 -14.74
N SER A 251 -21.00 -9.11 -15.92
CA SER A 251 -20.12 -8.99 -17.08
C SER A 251 -19.15 -7.82 -16.81
N ALA A 252 -17.86 -8.13 -16.72
CA ALA A 252 -16.83 -7.12 -16.48
C ALA A 252 -15.60 -7.36 -17.37
N ARG A 253 -14.92 -6.28 -17.74
CA ARG A 253 -13.66 -6.32 -18.50
C ARG A 253 -12.65 -5.33 -17.92
N ARG A 254 -11.36 -5.65 -18.10
CA ARG A 254 -10.28 -4.71 -17.81
C ARG A 254 -10.09 -3.79 -19.02
N VAL A 255 -10.24 -2.48 -18.82
CA VAL A 255 -10.02 -1.47 -19.86
C VAL A 255 -9.20 -0.34 -19.28
N GLY A 256 -8.03 -0.08 -19.88
CA GLY A 256 -7.13 0.98 -19.48
C GLY A 256 -6.54 0.83 -18.08
N GLY A 257 -6.39 -0.40 -17.59
CA GLY A 257 -5.90 -0.75 -16.25
C GLY A 257 -7.01 -0.90 -15.20
N HIS A 258 -8.24 -0.49 -15.52
CA HIS A 258 -9.38 -0.47 -14.59
C HIS A 258 -10.39 -1.57 -14.91
N ALA A 259 -11.07 -2.06 -13.88
CA ALA A 259 -12.18 -3.00 -14.03
C ALA A 259 -13.48 -2.22 -14.26
N TRP A 260 -14.23 -2.59 -15.31
CA TRP A 260 -15.47 -1.92 -15.68
C TRP A 260 -16.59 -2.92 -15.86
N ARG A 261 -17.82 -2.52 -15.51
CA ARG A 261 -19.04 -3.22 -15.93
C ARG A 261 -19.09 -3.16 -17.46
N TRP A 262 -19.31 -4.29 -18.10
CA TRP A 262 -19.20 -4.44 -19.54
C TRP A 262 -20.54 -4.81 -20.16
N ARG A 263 -21.03 -3.96 -21.04
CA ARG A 263 -22.21 -4.23 -21.88
C ARG A 263 -21.76 -4.81 -23.21
N GLU A 264 -22.25 -6.00 -23.55
CA GLU A 264 -22.03 -6.56 -24.89
C GLU A 264 -22.74 -5.73 -25.96
N SER A 265 -22.07 -5.51 -27.09
CA SER A 265 -22.62 -4.73 -28.19
C SER A 265 -23.61 -5.56 -29.01
N ASP A 266 -24.64 -4.91 -29.55
CA ASP A 266 -25.60 -5.49 -30.49
C ASP A 266 -25.11 -5.47 -31.95
N VAL A 267 -23.96 -4.83 -32.20
CA VAL A 267 -23.31 -4.75 -33.51
C VAL A 267 -21.89 -5.32 -33.47
N GLU A 268 -21.36 -5.71 -34.64
CA GLU A 268 -19.98 -6.19 -34.74
C GLU A 268 -18.97 -5.05 -34.51
N PRO A 269 -17.88 -5.29 -33.75
CA PRO A 269 -16.83 -4.29 -33.54
C PRO A 269 -16.18 -3.81 -34.84
N LEU A 270 -16.11 -2.48 -35.02
CA LEU A 270 -15.44 -1.89 -36.18
C LEU A 270 -13.92 -2.11 -36.14
N SER A 271 -13.27 -2.04 -37.31
CA SER A 271 -11.81 -1.90 -37.36
C SER A 271 -11.38 -0.52 -36.86
N LEU A 272 -10.11 -0.36 -36.47
CA LEU A 272 -9.56 0.94 -36.06
C LEU A 272 -9.75 2.02 -37.13
N GLU A 273 -9.47 1.70 -38.40
CA GLU A 273 -9.60 2.64 -39.52
C GLU A 273 -11.06 3.01 -39.79
N ASP A 274 -11.97 2.05 -39.66
CA ASP A 274 -13.40 2.30 -39.81
C ASP A 274 -13.96 3.19 -38.69
N MET A 275 -13.50 2.98 -37.46
CA MET A 275 -13.85 3.83 -36.32
C MET A 275 -13.29 5.24 -36.49
N LYS A 276 -12.02 5.38 -36.90
CA LYS A 276 -11.40 6.68 -37.22
C LYS A 276 -12.23 7.44 -38.25
N ALA A 277 -12.55 6.82 -39.39
CA ALA A 277 -13.36 7.43 -40.43
C ALA A 277 -14.77 7.84 -39.95
N LEU A 278 -15.43 6.98 -39.15
CA LEU A 278 -16.74 7.29 -38.59
C LEU A 278 -16.71 8.52 -37.68
N LEU A 279 -15.74 8.57 -36.79
CA LEU A 279 -15.60 9.67 -35.83
C LEU A 279 -15.08 10.95 -36.50
N GLU A 280 -14.31 10.83 -37.60
CA GLU A 280 -13.91 11.99 -38.40
C GLU A 280 -15.11 12.75 -38.96
N ASP A 281 -16.11 12.02 -39.44
CA ASP A 281 -17.36 12.54 -40.01
C ASP A 281 -18.40 12.96 -38.96
N SER A 282 -18.16 12.67 -37.68
CA SER A 282 -19.12 12.90 -36.59
C SER A 282 -18.66 14.04 -35.67
N PHE A 283 -19.54 14.99 -35.39
CA PHE A 283 -19.25 16.06 -34.42
C PHE A 283 -19.82 15.73 -33.04
N TYR A 284 -20.99 15.10 -33.00
CA TYR A 284 -21.60 14.54 -31.79
C TYR A 284 -21.51 13.02 -31.82
N LEU A 285 -21.36 12.38 -30.64
CA LEU A 285 -21.34 10.92 -30.56
C LEU A 285 -22.66 10.32 -31.07
N GLN A 286 -23.79 10.99 -30.81
CA GLN A 286 -25.08 10.55 -31.31
C GLN A 286 -25.16 10.53 -32.84
N ASP A 287 -24.42 11.39 -33.56
CA ASP A 287 -24.35 11.35 -35.01
C ASP A 287 -23.71 10.03 -35.49
N ALA A 288 -22.62 9.63 -34.83
CA ALA A 288 -21.94 8.36 -35.11
C ALA A 288 -22.87 7.16 -34.85
N ILE A 289 -23.59 7.16 -33.72
CA ILE A 289 -24.57 6.12 -33.36
C ILE A 289 -25.71 6.08 -34.39
N ASN A 290 -26.23 7.23 -34.82
CA ASN A 290 -27.33 7.32 -35.78
C ASN A 290 -26.99 6.75 -37.17
N THR A 291 -25.71 6.57 -37.50
CA THR A 291 -25.29 5.85 -38.72
C THR A 291 -25.65 4.36 -38.68
N GLY A 292 -25.86 3.80 -37.49
CA GLY A 292 -26.06 2.36 -37.26
C GLY A 292 -24.79 1.51 -37.42
N ARG A 293 -23.62 2.13 -37.63
CA ARG A 293 -22.32 1.43 -37.73
C ARG A 293 -21.74 1.06 -36.38
N ILE A 294 -22.10 1.80 -35.34
CA ILE A 294 -21.81 1.49 -33.94
C ILE A 294 -23.12 1.46 -33.16
N GLY A 295 -23.19 0.60 -32.15
CA GLY A 295 -24.33 0.47 -31.25
C GLY A 295 -24.19 1.41 -30.05
N GLN A 296 -24.79 1.00 -28.94
CA GLN A 296 -24.55 1.63 -27.64
C GLN A 296 -23.11 1.36 -27.16
N PRO A 297 -22.53 2.25 -26.34
CA PRO A 297 -21.21 2.05 -25.77
C PRO A 297 -21.16 0.79 -24.89
N ASN A 298 -19.99 0.13 -24.87
CA ASN A 298 -19.75 -1.01 -23.99
C ASN A 298 -19.59 -0.56 -22.53
N ILE A 299 -19.02 0.63 -22.32
CA ILE A 299 -18.89 1.31 -21.02
C ILE A 299 -19.25 2.78 -21.22
N GLU A 300 -20.06 3.32 -20.33
CA GLU A 300 -20.30 4.74 -20.16
C GLU A 300 -19.75 5.14 -18.78
N TYR A 301 -18.93 6.18 -18.71
CA TYR A 301 -18.30 6.63 -17.47
C TYR A 301 -18.51 8.13 -17.29
N HIS A 302 -19.20 8.51 -16.22
CA HIS A 302 -19.46 9.90 -15.91
C HIS A 302 -18.38 10.47 -15.00
N ILE A 303 -17.62 11.44 -15.51
CA ILE A 303 -16.59 12.10 -14.71
C ILE A 303 -17.26 12.94 -13.62
N SER A 304 -16.84 12.75 -12.37
CA SER A 304 -17.47 13.31 -11.15
C SER A 304 -17.61 14.84 -11.11
N ASN A 305 -16.92 15.59 -11.97
CA ASN A 305 -17.05 17.05 -12.10
C ASN A 305 -18.03 17.50 -13.21
N SER A 306 -18.77 16.57 -13.83
CA SER A 306 -19.83 16.83 -14.84
C SER A 306 -19.38 17.56 -16.11
N THR A 307 -18.07 17.59 -16.42
CA THR A 307 -17.58 18.28 -17.64
C THR A 307 -17.66 17.43 -18.90
N GLY A 308 -17.90 16.13 -18.77
CA GLY A 308 -17.91 15.19 -19.89
C GLY A 308 -18.24 13.76 -19.50
N ILE A 309 -18.40 12.92 -20.52
CA ILE A 309 -18.68 11.49 -20.39
C ILE A 309 -17.65 10.75 -21.24
N ASP A 310 -17.06 9.70 -20.69
CA ASP A 310 -16.16 8.82 -21.43
C ASP A 310 -16.93 7.58 -21.87
N TYR A 311 -16.86 7.29 -23.16
CA TYR A 311 -17.53 6.14 -23.77
C TYR A 311 -16.50 5.19 -24.35
N TYR A 312 -16.58 3.91 -23.96
CA TYR A 312 -15.68 2.90 -24.48
C TYR A 312 -16.40 1.99 -25.47
N TYR A 313 -15.75 1.74 -26.60
CA TYR A 313 -16.21 0.83 -27.64
C TYR A 313 -15.14 -0.22 -27.93
N GLU A 314 -15.55 -1.48 -28.02
CA GLU A 314 -14.70 -2.54 -28.56
C GLU A 314 -14.47 -2.34 -30.06
N ILE A 315 -13.24 -2.59 -30.48
CA ILE A 315 -12.84 -2.65 -31.89
C ILE A 315 -12.27 -4.02 -32.20
N THR A 316 -12.28 -4.38 -33.48
CA THR A 316 -11.59 -5.59 -33.95
C THR A 316 -10.11 -5.50 -33.54
N PRO A 317 -9.59 -6.48 -32.78
CA PRO A 317 -8.20 -6.44 -32.31
C PRO A 317 -7.22 -6.31 -33.47
N ASP A 318 -6.26 -5.40 -33.34
CA ASP A 318 -5.18 -5.23 -34.30
C ASP A 318 -3.91 -6.00 -33.86
N MET A 319 -2.82 -5.87 -34.64
CA MET A 319 -1.54 -6.51 -34.30
C MET A 319 -0.85 -5.90 -33.06
N THR A 320 -1.32 -4.77 -32.54
CA THR A 320 -0.75 -4.12 -31.35
C THR A 320 -1.35 -4.64 -30.04
N GLY A 321 -2.43 -5.43 -30.14
CA GLY A 321 -3.19 -5.91 -28.97
C GLY A 321 -4.14 -4.85 -28.41
N SER A 322 -4.32 -3.72 -29.10
CA SER A 322 -5.34 -2.73 -28.76
C SER A 322 -6.72 -3.25 -29.13
N ARG A 323 -7.70 -2.97 -28.26
CA ARG A 323 -9.04 -3.57 -28.34
C ARG A 323 -10.18 -2.60 -28.09
N TYR A 324 -9.88 -1.38 -27.63
CA TYR A 324 -10.92 -0.42 -27.29
C TYR A 324 -10.57 0.98 -27.77
N ILE A 325 -11.61 1.76 -28.05
CA ILE A 325 -11.54 3.21 -28.21
C ILE A 325 -12.27 3.87 -27.05
N ASN A 326 -11.58 4.77 -26.34
CA ASN A 326 -12.21 5.73 -25.43
C ASN A 326 -12.57 6.98 -26.21
N ILE A 327 -13.83 7.40 -26.18
CA ILE A 327 -14.33 8.65 -26.76
C ILE A 327 -14.77 9.53 -25.61
N SER A 328 -14.07 10.65 -25.39
CA SER A 328 -14.48 11.63 -24.38
C SER A 328 -15.38 12.67 -25.02
N THR A 329 -16.54 12.93 -24.43
CA THR A 329 -17.48 13.96 -24.89
C THR A 329 -17.64 15.08 -23.88
N SER A 330 -18.16 16.24 -24.30
CA SER A 330 -18.74 17.21 -23.36
C SER A 330 -20.13 16.77 -22.92
N SER A 331 -20.69 17.44 -21.90
CA SER A 331 -22.04 17.17 -21.41
C SER A 331 -23.18 17.37 -22.43
N ASP A 332 -22.89 17.91 -23.61
CA ASP A 332 -23.80 18.01 -24.76
C ASP A 332 -23.49 16.97 -25.86
N ASP A 333 -22.79 15.88 -25.51
CA ASP A 333 -22.37 14.76 -26.38
C ASP A 333 -21.46 15.11 -27.56
N ARG A 334 -20.92 16.33 -27.60
CA ARG A 334 -19.90 16.68 -28.59
C ARG A 334 -18.62 15.92 -28.30
N ILE A 335 -18.06 15.27 -29.32
CA ILE A 335 -16.78 14.58 -29.25
C ILE A 335 -15.67 15.60 -29.00
N ILE A 336 -14.95 15.44 -27.87
CA ILE A 336 -13.81 16.26 -27.49
C ILE A 336 -12.55 15.62 -28.05
N ASP A 337 -12.29 14.36 -27.72
CA ASP A 337 -11.16 13.59 -28.21
C ASP A 337 -11.51 12.10 -28.26
N ALA A 338 -10.64 11.31 -28.89
CA ALA A 338 -10.72 9.87 -28.85
C ALA A 338 -9.34 9.23 -28.81
N TRP A 339 -9.21 8.14 -28.05
CA TRP A 339 -7.96 7.48 -27.74
C TRP A 339 -8.08 5.97 -27.93
N LEU A 340 -7.03 5.37 -28.48
CA LEU A 340 -6.84 3.93 -28.50
C LEU A 340 -6.42 3.43 -27.12
N CYS A 341 -7.05 2.36 -26.65
CA CYS A 341 -6.81 1.76 -25.35
C CYS A 341 -6.51 0.25 -25.46
N THR A 342 -5.78 -0.26 -24.46
CA THR A 342 -5.60 -1.69 -24.21
C THR A 342 -6.21 -2.06 -22.86
N ASP A 343 -6.17 -3.34 -22.49
CA ASP A 343 -6.58 -3.79 -21.16
C ASP A 343 -5.80 -3.06 -20.03
N GLU A 344 -4.55 -2.65 -20.29
CA GLU A 344 -3.62 -2.09 -19.29
C GLU A 344 -3.41 -0.58 -19.40
N LYS A 345 -3.64 0.03 -20.56
CA LYS A 345 -3.32 1.45 -20.81
C LYS A 345 -4.51 2.20 -21.38
N ARG A 346 -4.93 3.26 -20.67
CA ARG A 346 -6.05 4.13 -21.08
C ARG A 346 -5.73 5.02 -22.29
N SER A 347 -4.45 5.32 -22.54
CA SER A 347 -4.06 6.19 -23.65
C SER A 347 -2.82 5.64 -24.36
N VAL A 348 -3.02 4.97 -25.49
CA VAL A 348 -1.95 4.44 -26.34
C VAL A 348 -1.66 5.39 -27.49
N GLU A 349 -2.70 5.77 -28.24
CA GLU A 349 -2.62 6.66 -29.41
C GLU A 349 -3.83 7.59 -29.41
N ASN A 350 -3.63 8.88 -29.67
CA ASN A 350 -4.73 9.80 -29.93
C ASN A 350 -5.19 9.58 -31.38
N ILE A 351 -6.48 9.29 -31.57
CA ILE A 351 -7.05 9.06 -32.90
C ILE A 351 -7.88 10.24 -33.40
N ILE A 352 -8.35 11.11 -32.50
CA ILE A 352 -8.98 12.41 -32.81
C ILE A 352 -8.49 13.47 -31.83
N GLU A 353 -7.92 14.54 -32.38
CA GLU A 353 -7.52 15.72 -31.62
C GLU A 353 -8.69 16.67 -31.35
N PHE A 354 -8.55 17.46 -30.28
CA PHE A 354 -9.55 18.41 -29.78
C PHE A 354 -10.27 19.20 -30.89
N ARG A 355 -11.60 19.04 -30.98
CA ARG A 355 -12.45 19.80 -31.90
C ARG A 355 -13.08 21.02 -31.19
N PRO A 356 -12.63 22.26 -31.46
CA PRO A 356 -13.28 23.45 -30.92
C PRO A 356 -14.73 23.53 -31.42
N LYS A 357 -15.60 24.15 -30.62
CA LYS A 357 -17.00 24.36 -31.02
C LYS A 357 -17.01 25.18 -32.32
N PRO A 358 -17.74 24.77 -33.37
CA PRO A 358 -17.88 25.60 -34.57
C PRO A 358 -18.45 26.95 -34.14
N GLU A 359 -17.76 28.03 -34.49
CA GLU A 359 -18.31 29.37 -34.31
C GLU A 359 -19.60 29.45 -35.14
N ASN A 360 -20.72 29.75 -34.49
CA ASN A 360 -22.06 29.75 -35.08
C ASN A 360 -22.05 30.38 -36.49
N GLY A 361 -22.27 29.55 -37.51
CA GLY A 361 -22.47 29.95 -38.91
C GLY A 361 -23.92 30.29 -39.21
#